data_AF-A0A4S2S8Z9-F1
#
_entry.id   AF-A0A4S2S8Z9-F1
#
_cell.length_a   1.000
_cell.length_b   1.000
_cell.length_c   1.000
_cell.angle_alpha   90.00
_cell.angle_beta   90.00
_cell.angle_gamma   90.00
#
_symmetry.space_group_name_H-M   'P 1'
#
loop_
_entity.id
_entity.type
_entity.pdbx_description
1 polymer ?
#
loop_
_entity_poly.entity_id
_entity_poly.type
_entity_poly.pdbx_seq_one_letter_code
_entity_poly.pdbx_strand_id
1 'polypeptide(L)'
;MAEYLRGCPGGRPPKKVLGHLGKEIRSLLDEGYGPDVLRPALERLRAKGLNPSVLPSLVNELLNAGPAPSSSSNPSSASGAGLWASASPAYTPYLNPTEPAGIFGVAL
;
A
#
# COMPACT_ATOMS: atom_id res chain seq x y z
N MET A 1 -17.42 17.53 6.63
CA MET A 1 -17.30 18.35 5.39
C MET A 1 -16.74 19.75 5.60
N ALA A 2 -17.18 20.51 6.60
CA ALA A 2 -16.64 21.85 6.85
C ALA A 2 -15.11 21.85 7.08
N GLU A 3 -14.58 20.81 7.74
CA GLU A 3 -13.14 20.65 7.97
C GLU A 3 -12.34 20.46 6.67
N TYR A 4 -12.83 19.62 5.75
CA TYR A 4 -12.23 19.42 4.44
C TYR A 4 -12.18 20.72 3.62
N LEU A 5 -13.25 21.52 3.67
CA LEU A 5 -13.33 22.82 2.99
C LEU A 5 -12.38 23.85 3.58
N ARG A 6 -12.24 23.89 4.92
CA ARG A 6 -11.29 24.79 5.61
C ARG A 6 -9.85 24.52 5.18
N GLY A 7 -9.53 23.27 4.85
CA GLY A 7 -8.22 22.89 4.36
C GLY A 7 -7.95 23.26 2.90
N CYS A 8 -8.94 23.61 2.07
CA CYS A 8 -8.69 23.80 0.64
C CYS A 8 -7.98 25.15 0.38
N PRO A 9 -6.70 25.18 -0.04
CA PRO A 9 -5.94 26.43 -0.18
C PRO A 9 -6.38 27.24 -1.41
N GLY A 10 -6.88 26.56 -2.45
CA GLY A 10 -7.29 27.16 -3.73
C GLY A 10 -8.77 27.59 -3.79
N GLY A 11 -9.47 27.65 -2.66
CA GLY A 11 -10.89 28.00 -2.60
C GLY A 11 -11.85 26.81 -2.75
N ARG A 12 -13.15 27.11 -2.91
CA ARG A 12 -14.22 26.11 -2.86
C ARG A 12 -14.16 25.14 -4.06
N PRO A 13 -14.07 23.82 -3.84
CA PRO A 13 -14.12 22.83 -4.92
C PRO A 13 -15.44 22.90 -5.71
N PRO A 14 -15.46 22.42 -6.97
CA PRO A 14 -16.67 22.36 -7.77
C PRO A 14 -17.82 21.63 -7.05
N LYS A 15 -19.05 22.12 -7.22
CA LYS A 15 -20.25 21.56 -6.56
C LYS A 15 -20.44 20.05 -6.81
N LYS A 16 -20.08 19.57 -8.01
CA LYS A 16 -20.14 18.13 -8.34
C LYS A 16 -19.24 17.29 -7.45
N VAL A 17 -18.02 17.76 -7.16
CA VAL A 17 -17.07 17.09 -6.27
C VAL A 17 -17.63 17.04 -4.85
N LEU A 18 -18.16 18.16 -4.35
CA LEU A 18 -18.76 18.22 -3.01
C LEU A 18 -19.98 17.30 -2.87
N GLY A 19 -20.81 17.23 -3.91
CA GLY A 19 -21.97 16.34 -3.95
C GLY A 19 -21.57 14.87 -3.96
N HIS A 20 -20.57 14.49 -4.78
CA HIS A 20 -20.07 13.12 -4.83
C HIS A 20 -19.42 12.71 -3.50
N LEU A 21 -18.54 13.55 -2.98
CA LEU A 21 -17.83 13.31 -1.72
C LEU A 21 -18.81 13.21 -0.54
N GLY A 22 -19.89 14.02 -0.51
CA GLY A 22 -20.94 13.91 0.50
C GLY A 22 -21.69 12.57 0.46
N LYS A 23 -21.91 11.99 -0.73
CA LYS A 23 -22.52 10.66 -0.88
C LYS A 23 -21.60 9.55 -0.37
N GLU A 24 -20.32 9.61 -0.72
CA GLU A 24 -19.32 8.63 -0.25
C GLU A 24 -19.16 8.67 1.27
N ILE A 25 -19.08 9.86 1.88
CA ILE A 25 -19.04 9.99 3.34
C ILE A 25 -20.29 9.38 3.97
N ARG A 26 -21.48 9.62 3.41
CA ARG A 26 -22.72 9.05 3.93
C ARG A 26 -22.72 7.53 3.86
N SER A 27 -22.29 6.94 2.74
CA SER A 27 -22.19 5.47 2.61
C SER A 27 -21.32 4.88 3.71
N LEU A 28 -20.14 5.46 3.93
CA LEU A 28 -19.21 4.96 4.94
C LEU A 28 -19.73 5.14 6.37
N LEU A 29 -20.49 6.20 6.64
CA LEU A 29 -21.16 6.36 7.93
C LEU A 29 -22.28 5.32 8.11
N ASP A 30 -23.04 5.03 7.07
CA ASP A 30 -24.08 3.99 7.09
C ASP A 30 -23.46 2.58 7.26
N GLU A 31 -22.23 2.37 6.78
CA GLU A 31 -21.42 1.15 7.01
C GLU A 31 -20.80 1.09 8.42
N GLY A 32 -20.86 2.18 9.20
CA GLY A 32 -20.38 2.22 10.59
C GLY A 32 -18.93 2.71 10.77
N TYR A 33 -18.31 3.29 9.74
CA TYR A 33 -16.99 3.90 9.89
C TYR A 33 -17.08 5.22 10.66
N GLY A 34 -16.41 5.27 11.82
CA GLY A 34 -16.41 6.45 12.69
C GLY A 34 -15.64 7.65 12.13
N PRO A 35 -15.86 8.85 12.70
CA PRO A 35 -15.19 10.08 12.29
C PRO A 35 -13.66 10.01 12.45
N ASP A 36 -13.16 9.15 13.35
CA ASP A 36 -11.73 8.99 13.62
C ASP A 36 -10.95 8.39 12.45
N VAL A 37 -11.58 7.54 11.63
CA VAL A 37 -10.97 6.98 10.40
C VAL A 37 -11.24 7.89 9.20
N LEU A 38 -12.40 8.55 9.16
CA LEU A 38 -12.79 9.44 8.07
C LEU A 38 -11.95 10.72 8.00
N ARG A 39 -11.62 11.35 9.13
CA ARG A 39 -10.78 12.57 9.17
C ARG A 39 -9.40 12.37 8.51
N PRO A 40 -8.59 11.37 8.89
CA PRO A 40 -7.29 11.15 8.24
C PRO A 40 -7.44 10.71 6.77
N ALA A 41 -8.51 10.00 6.41
CA ALA A 41 -8.79 9.65 5.01
C ALA A 41 -9.04 10.90 4.14
N LEU A 42 -9.86 11.83 4.65
CA LEU A 42 -10.18 13.10 3.99
C LEU A 42 -8.95 14.00 3.86
N GLU A 43 -8.07 13.99 4.86
CA GLU A 43 -6.82 14.74 4.82
C GLU A 43 -5.88 14.20 3.74
N ARG A 44 -5.71 12.87 3.66
CA ARG A 44 -4.92 12.22 2.60
C ARG A 44 -5.49 12.46 1.21
N LEU A 45 -6.82 12.41 1.07
CA LEU A 45 -7.52 12.71 -0.17
C LEU A 45 -7.21 14.14 -0.64
N ARG A 46 -7.28 15.11 0.28
CA ARG A 46 -6.98 16.52 0.03
C ARG A 46 -5.52 16.72 -0.35
N ALA A 47 -4.60 16.19 0.45
CA ALA A 47 -3.16 16.34 0.24
C ALA A 47 -2.70 15.81 -1.12
N LYS A 48 -3.30 14.71 -1.60
CA LYS A 48 -2.99 14.10 -2.90
C LYS A 48 -3.83 14.63 -4.07
N GLY A 49 -4.90 15.40 -3.81
CA GLY A 49 -5.80 15.91 -4.85
C GLY A 49 -6.57 14.82 -5.61
N LEU A 50 -6.93 13.72 -4.94
CA LEU A 50 -7.57 12.55 -5.56
C LEU A 50 -9.08 12.73 -5.78
N ASN A 51 -9.64 11.92 -6.68
CA ASN A 51 -11.09 11.85 -6.92
C ASN A 51 -11.82 11.30 -5.67
N PRO A 52 -12.98 11.87 -5.29
CA PRO A 52 -13.76 11.41 -4.15
C PRO A 52 -14.19 9.93 -4.18
N SER A 53 -14.31 9.29 -5.36
CA SER A 53 -14.59 7.84 -5.47
C SER A 53 -13.48 6.95 -4.90
N VAL A 54 -12.28 7.50 -4.66
CA VAL A 54 -11.14 6.77 -4.07
C VAL A 54 -11.19 6.79 -2.54
N LEU A 55 -12.11 7.56 -1.93
CA LEU A 55 -12.23 7.70 -0.48
C LEU A 55 -12.45 6.35 0.23
N PRO A 56 -13.34 5.43 -0.23
CA PRO A 56 -13.47 4.09 0.36
C PRO A 56 -12.16 3.30 0.34
N SER A 57 -11.40 3.38 -0.76
CA SER A 57 -10.08 2.75 -0.87
C SER A 57 -9.07 3.34 0.12
N LEU A 58 -9.10 4.65 0.37
CA LEU A 58 -8.24 5.27 1.39
C LEU A 58 -8.59 4.84 2.81
N VAL A 59 -9.88 4.63 3.10
CA VAL A 59 -10.33 4.07 4.37
C VAL A 59 -9.84 2.63 4.51
N ASN A 60 -9.98 1.81 3.47
CA ASN A 60 -9.43 0.46 3.44
C ASN A 60 -7.90 0.45 3.68
N GLU A 61 -7.17 1.35 3.02
CA GLU A 61 -5.73 1.52 3.25
C GLU A 61 -5.41 1.94 4.68
N LEU A 62 -6.23 2.77 5.33
CA LEU A 62 -6.00 3.16 6.73
C LEU A 62 -6.25 2.03 7.71
N LEU A 63 -7.27 1.21 7.46
CA LEU A 63 -7.61 0.06 8.28
C LEU A 63 -6.60 -1.08 8.11
N ASN A 64 -6.07 -1.24 6.89
CA ASN A 64 -5.09 -2.26 6.55
C ASN A 64 -3.63 -1.74 6.55
N ALA A 65 -3.41 -0.46 6.84
CA ALA A 65 -2.09 0.06 7.15
C ALA A 65 -1.69 -0.53 8.51
N GLY A 66 -1.23 -1.77 8.50
CA GLY A 66 -0.46 -2.33 9.59
C GLY A 66 0.70 -1.40 9.96
N PRO A 67 1.40 -1.65 11.08
CA PRO A 67 2.55 -0.83 11.48
C PRO A 67 3.44 -0.65 10.25
N ALA A 68 3.64 0.61 9.85
CA ALA A 68 4.46 0.95 8.70
C ALA A 68 5.74 0.12 8.79
N PRO A 69 6.17 -0.57 7.71
CA PRO A 69 7.46 -1.22 7.75
C PRO A 69 8.46 -0.09 8.02
N SER A 70 8.94 -0.05 9.25
CA SER A 70 10.07 0.77 9.64
C SER A 70 11.08 0.60 8.53
N SER A 71 11.54 1.69 7.93
CA SER A 71 12.64 1.69 6.98
C SER A 71 13.90 1.18 7.67
N SER A 72 13.98 -0.12 7.91
CA SER A 72 15.20 -0.86 7.79
C SER A 72 15.19 -1.33 6.35
N SER A 73 16.07 -0.75 5.55
CA SER A 73 16.68 -1.47 4.45
C SER A 73 16.81 -2.94 4.83
N ASN A 74 16.22 -3.82 4.02
CA ASN A 74 16.85 -5.04 3.52
C ASN A 74 15.94 -5.58 2.40
N PRO A 75 16.37 -5.58 1.13
CA PRO A 75 15.68 -6.33 0.10
C PRO A 75 15.85 -7.82 0.41
N SER A 76 14.80 -8.60 0.16
CA SER A 76 14.87 -10.06 0.07
C SER A 76 15.19 -10.82 1.36
N SER A 77 14.15 -11.31 2.01
CA SER A 77 14.13 -12.68 2.49
C SER A 77 12.70 -13.20 2.44
N ALA A 78 12.32 -13.69 1.26
CA ALA A 78 11.32 -14.74 1.16
C ALA A 78 11.93 -16.02 1.74
N SER A 79 12.25 -16.02 3.03
CA SER A 79 12.44 -17.25 3.76
C SER A 79 11.04 -17.79 3.98
N GLY A 80 10.57 -18.57 3.00
CA GLY A 80 9.50 -19.53 3.20
C GLY A 80 9.96 -20.57 4.21
N ALA A 81 10.11 -20.16 5.47
CA ALA A 81 10.44 -21.00 6.61
C ALA A 81 9.27 -21.01 7.60
N GLY A 82 8.05 -20.77 7.11
CA GLY A 82 6.85 -21.18 7.82
C GLY A 82 6.73 -22.70 7.83
N LEU A 83 6.00 -23.24 8.79
CA LEU A 83 5.83 -24.68 9.09
C LEU A 83 5.46 -25.60 7.91
N TRP A 84 5.07 -25.05 6.76
CA TRP A 84 4.79 -25.79 5.53
C TRP A 84 6.05 -26.10 4.69
N ALA A 85 7.14 -25.37 4.91
CA ALA A 85 8.40 -25.57 4.18
C ALA A 85 9.27 -26.70 4.74
N SER A 86 9.03 -27.10 6.00
CA SER A 86 9.74 -28.21 6.64
C SER A 86 9.37 -29.58 6.03
N ALA A 87 8.31 -29.64 5.21
CA ALA A 87 7.76 -30.87 4.66
C ALA A 87 8.09 -31.10 3.17
N SER A 88 8.78 -30.18 2.50
CA SER A 88 9.11 -30.34 1.09
C SER A 88 10.59 -30.65 0.91
N PRO A 89 10.98 -31.67 0.11
CA PRO A 89 12.38 -31.85 -0.28
C PRO A 89 12.85 -30.58 -0.99
N ALA A 90 14.08 -30.17 -0.72
CA ALA A 90 14.69 -28.97 -1.26
C ALA A 90 14.50 -28.91 -2.78
N TYR A 91 13.76 -27.90 -3.25
CA TYR A 91 13.55 -27.68 -4.67
C TYR A 91 14.88 -27.29 -5.32
N THR A 92 15.43 -28.17 -6.15
CA THR A 92 16.61 -27.88 -6.97
C THR A 92 16.19 -27.26 -8.30
N PRO A 93 16.39 -25.95 -8.53
CA PRO A 93 16.13 -25.35 -9.83
C PRO A 93 17.09 -25.95 -10.88
N TYR A 94 16.53 -26.44 -11.99
CA TYR A 94 17.25 -27.16 -13.05
C TYR A 94 18.18 -26.30 -13.93
N LEU A 95 18.57 -25.10 -13.48
CA LEU A 95 19.28 -24.15 -14.35
C LEU A 95 20.20 -23.21 -13.56
N ASN A 96 21.37 -23.69 -13.12
CA ASN A 96 22.62 -22.92 -13.21
C ASN A 96 23.85 -23.83 -13.01
N PRO A 97 24.60 -24.20 -14.06
CA PRO A 97 25.87 -24.89 -13.86
C PRO A 97 26.87 -23.89 -13.27
N THR A 98 27.23 -24.07 -11.99
CA THR A 98 28.45 -23.45 -11.43
C THR A 98 29.61 -24.41 -11.69
N GLU A 99 30.02 -24.56 -12.95
CA GLU A 99 31.35 -25.10 -13.22
C GLU A 99 32.38 -24.00 -12.93
N PRO A 100 33.44 -24.26 -12.15
CA PRO A 100 34.58 -23.36 -12.15
C PRO A 100 35.21 -23.41 -13.53
N ALA A 101 35.15 -22.29 -14.26
CA ALA A 101 35.87 -22.12 -15.52
C ALA A 101 37.33 -22.54 -15.31
N GLY A 102 37.73 -23.62 -15.99
CA GLY A 102 39.07 -24.17 -15.91
C GLY A 102 40.13 -23.12 -16.25
N ILE A 103 41.25 -23.18 -15.53
CA ILE A 103 42.46 -22.41 -15.81
C ILE A 103 42.94 -22.79 -17.22
N PHE A 104 42.78 -21.88 -18.17
CA PHE A 104 43.34 -21.99 -19.52
C PHE A 104 44.73 -21.33 -19.56
N GLY A 105 45.77 -22.14 -19.80
CA GLY A 105 47.14 -21.72 -20.11
C GLY A 105 48.17 -22.57 -19.35
N VAL A 106 48.60 -23.72 -19.88
CA VAL A 106 49.73 -23.96 -20.82
C VAL A 106 51.10 -23.54 -20.28
N ALA A 107 51.97 -24.55 -20.30
CA ALA A 107 53.37 -24.66 -19.91
C ALA A 107 54.31 -23.51 -20.29
N LEU A 108 55.34 -23.33 -19.46
CA LEU A 108 56.76 -23.42 -19.82
C LEU A 108 57.56 -24.01 -18.64
#